data_AF-I8W780-F1
#
_entry.id   AF-I8W780-F1
#
_cell.length_a   1.000
_cell.length_b   1.000
_cell.length_c   1.000
_cell.angle_alpha   90.00
_cell.angle_beta   90.00
_cell.angle_gamma   90.00
#
_symmetry.space_group_name_H-M   'P 1'
#
loop_
_entity.id
_entity.type
_entity.pdbx_description
1 polymer ?
#
loop_
_entity_poly.entity_id
_entity_poly.type
_entity_poly.pdbx_seq_one_letter_code
_entity_poly.pdbx_strand_id
1 'polypeptide(L)' 'MIHIISNPTMTRNEIKEFRNYMRKCVSMNFTLEEKECIAKKKSEIKEAGEAIRRNNGGKNPILGF' A
#
# COMPACT_ATOMS: atom_id res chain seq x y z
N MET A 1 15.88 16.14 -23.23
CA MET A 1 14.55 16.70 -22.92
C MET A 1 13.93 15.81 -21.85
N ILE A 2 13.71 16.30 -20.64
CA ILE A 2 13.10 15.47 -19.57
C ILE A 2 11.59 15.45 -19.84
N HIS A 3 11.01 14.27 -20.04
CA HIS A 3 9.56 14.10 -20.09
C HIS A 3 8.99 14.42 -18.71
N ILE A 4 8.39 15.61 -18.56
CA ILE A 4 7.68 15.97 -17.33
C ILE A 4 6.32 15.26 -17.39
N ILE A 5 6.16 14.23 -16.58
CA ILE A 5 4.85 13.64 -16.31
C ILE A 5 4.12 14.64 -15.41
N SER A 6 3.11 15.31 -15.97
CA SER A 6 2.24 16.21 -15.21
C SER A 6 1.52 15.42 -14.12
N ASN A 7 1.42 16.01 -12.93
CA ASN A 7 0.59 15.44 -11.88
C ASN A 7 -0.85 15.29 -12.40
N PRO A 8 -1.53 14.18 -12.08
CA PRO A 8 -2.92 13.98 -12.49
C PRO A 8 -3.78 15.14 -11.97
N THR A 9 -4.66 15.65 -12.82
CA THR A 9 -5.63 16.68 -12.43
C THR A 9 -6.58 16.09 -11.39
N MET A 10 -6.53 16.64 -10.17
CA MET A 10 -7.44 16.29 -9.08
C MET A 10 -8.39 17.44 -8.80
N THR A 11 -9.66 17.12 -8.61
CA THR A 11 -10.68 18.04 -8.13
C THR A 11 -10.41 18.41 -6.67
N ARG A 12 -10.99 19.53 -6.23
CA ARG A 12 -10.91 19.96 -4.82
C ARG A 12 -11.47 18.90 -3.87
N ASN A 13 -12.49 18.15 -4.30
CA ASN A 13 -13.08 17.09 -3.49
C ASN A 13 -12.13 15.90 -3.35
N GLU A 14 -11.50 15.44 -4.43
CA GLU A 14 -10.51 14.36 -4.38
C GLU A 14 -9.32 14.73 -3.49
N ILE A 15 -8.85 15.98 -3.55
CA ILE A 15 -7.77 16.46 -2.67
C ILE A 15 -8.21 16.39 -1.19
N LYS A 16 -9.46 16.74 -0.89
CA LYS A 16 -10.00 16.69 0.47
C LYS A 16 -10.09 15.25 0.98
N GLU A 17 -10.65 14.35 0.17
CA GLU A 17 -10.77 12.93 0.51
C GLU A 17 -9.40 12.29 0.70
N PHE A 18 -8.44 12.57 -0.18
CA PHE A 18 -7.06 12.11 -0.04
C PHE A 18 -6.44 12.57 1.29
N ARG A 19 -6.58 13.85 1.64
CA ARG A 19 -6.04 14.39 2.91
C ARG A 19 -6.70 13.75 4.13
N ASN A 20 -8.01 13.53 4.09
CA ASN A 20 -8.74 12.88 5.17
C ASN A 20 -8.29 11.43 5.35
N TYR A 21 -8.15 10.70 4.24
CA TYR A 21 -7.63 9.34 4.24
C TYR A 21 -6.21 9.28 4.81
N MET A 22 -5.31 10.15 4.35
CA MET A 22 -3.94 10.21 4.88
C MET A 22 -3.90 10.50 6.37
N ARG A 23 -4.74 11.42 6.86
CA ARG A 23 -4.86 11.70 8.30
C ARG A 23 -5.32 10.47 9.06
N LYS A 24 -6.31 9.73 8.54
CA LYS A 24 -6.81 8.49 9.12
C LYS A 24 -5.74 7.41 9.22
N CYS A 25 -4.91 7.28 8.18
CA CYS A 25 -3.78 6.35 8.16
C CYS A 25 -2.73 6.69 9.24
N VAL A 26 -2.37 7.97 9.36
CA VAL A 26 -1.39 8.42 10.36
C VAL A 26 -1.91 8.26 11.79
N SER A 27 -3.19 8.57 12.02
CA SER A 27 -3.80 8.43 13.35
C SER A 27 -4.23 6.99 13.69
N MET A 28 -4.13 6.06 12.74
CA MET A 28 -4.64 4.69 12.84
C MET A 28 -6.13 4.62 13.27
N ASN A 29 -6.90 5.67 12.99
CA ASN A 29 -8.29 5.77 13.40
C ASN A 29 -9.21 5.05 12.42
N PHE A 30 -9.07 3.72 12.37
CA PHE A 30 -9.87 2.83 11.53
C PHE A 30 -11.02 2.19 12.30
N THR A 31 -12.12 1.93 11.61
CA THR A 31 -13.22 1.12 12.14
C THR A 31 -12.75 -0.32 12.36
N LEU A 32 -13.55 -1.12 13.07
CA LEU A 32 -13.23 -2.53 13.29
C LEU A 32 -13.19 -3.31 11.96
N GLU A 33 -14.20 -3.12 11.10
CA GLU A 33 -14.28 -3.73 9.77
C GLU A 33 -13.07 -3.38 8.89
N GLU A 34 -12.64 -2.12 8.91
CA GLU A 34 -11.45 -1.70 8.17
C GLU A 34 -10.17 -2.36 8.70
N LYS A 35 -10.06 -2.50 10.03
CA LYS A 35 -8.92 -3.20 10.65
C LYS A 35 -8.89 -4.67 10.25
N GLU A 36 -10.04 -5.34 10.22
CA GLU A 36 -10.16 -6.73 9.76
C GLU A 36 -9.75 -6.87 8.29
N CYS A 37 -10.23 -5.95 7.43
CA CYS A 37 -9.85 -5.92 6.02
C CYS A 37 -8.32 -5.70 5.84
N ILE A 38 -7.74 -4.76 6.57
CA ILE A 38 -6.29 -4.50 6.56
C ILE A 38 -5.51 -5.73 7.03
N ALA A 39 -5.97 -6.39 8.11
CA ALA A 39 -5.33 -7.59 8.63
C ALA A 39 -5.34 -8.74 7.63
N LYS A 40 -6.49 -8.97 6.98
CA LYS A 40 -6.63 -9.98 5.91
C LYS A 40 -5.66 -9.69 4.77
N LYS A 41 -5.62 -8.45 4.27
CA LYS A 41 -4.71 -8.04 3.19
C LYS A 41 -3.23 -8.20 3.58
N LYS A 42 -2.87 -7.89 4.83
CA LYS A 42 -1.52 -8.13 5.34
C LYS A 42 -1.15 -9.62 5.34
N SER A 43 -2.08 -10.51 5.70
CA SER A 43 -1.85 -11.96 5.64
C SER A 43 -1.61 -12.42 4.21
N GLU A 44 -2.48 -12.01 3.28
CA GLU A 44 -2.38 -12.35 1.86
C GLU A 44 -1.02 -11.93 1.27
N ILE A 45 -0.56 -10.70 1.57
CA ILE A 45 0.74 -10.19 1.11
C ILE A 45 1.90 -10.99 1.73
N LYS A 46 1.81 -11.34 3.01
CA LYS A 46 2.84 -12.10 3.71
C LYS A 46 2.98 -13.51 3.11
N GLU A 47 1.87 -14.21 2.91
CA GLU A 47 1.85 -15.54 2.31
C GLU A 47 2.43 -15.53 0.89
N ALA A 48 2.03 -14.56 0.07
CA ALA A 48 2.59 -14.38 -1.27
C ALA A 48 4.10 -14.11 -1.22
N GLY A 49 4.55 -13.22 -0.33
CA GLY A 49 5.98 -12.92 -0.13
C GLY A 49 6.79 -14.14 0.32
N GLU A 50 6.24 -14.98 1.19
CA GLU A 50 6.87 -16.23 1.63
C GLU A 50 6.94 -17.27 0.50
N ALA A 51 5.89 -17.41 -0.31
CA ALA A 51 5.91 -18.27 -1.49
C ALA A 51 7.00 -17.82 -2.48
N ILE A 52 7.07 -16.52 -2.77
CA ILE A 52 8.09 -15.93 -3.64
C ILE A 52 9.49 -16.22 -3.08
N ARG A 53 9.75 -15.97 -1.80
CA ARG A 53 11.05 -16.23 -1.18
C ARG A 53 11.44 -17.70 -1.24
N ARG A 54 10.51 -18.63 -0.94
CA ARG A 54 10.77 -20.08 -1.04
C ARG A 54 11.21 -20.48 -2.45
N ASN A 55 10.58 -19.91 -3.47
CA ASN A 55 10.92 -20.18 -4.86
C ASN A 55 12.25 -19.54 -5.32
N ASN A 56 12.79 -18.60 -4.54
CA ASN A 56 14.04 -17.88 -4.84
C ASN A 56 15.16 -18.23 -3.84
N GLY A 57 15.21 -19.47 -3.34
CA GLY A 57 16.26 -19.93 -2.44
C GLY A 57 16.28 -19.22 -1.08
N GLY A 58 15.12 -18.73 -0.64
CA GLY A 58 14.95 -17.99 0.62
C GLY A 58 15.09 -16.47 0.50
N LYS A 59 15.58 -15.97 -0.65
CA LYS A 59 15.91 -14.56 -0.88
C LYS A 59 14.73 -13.78 -1.45
N ASN A 60 14.69 -12.49 -1.18
CA ASN A 60 13.77 -11.58 -1.86
C ASN A 60 14.29 -11.29 -3.28
N PRO A 61 13.52 -11.57 -4.36
CA PRO A 61 13.98 -11.37 -5.73
C PRO A 61 14.17 -9.89 -6.13
N ILE A 62 13.55 -8.96 -5.42
CA ILE A 62 13.70 -7.51 -5.69
C ILE A 62 14.93 -6.96 -4.95
N LEU A 63 15.15 -7.41 -3.71
CA LEU A 63 16.18 -6.85 -2.83
C LEU A 63 17.46 -7.69 -2.74
N GLY A 64 17.43 -8.95 -3.18
CA GLY A 64 18.59 -9.84 -3.30
C GLY A 64 19.08 -10.50 -2.01
N PHE A 65 18.50 -10.19 -0.85
CA PHE A 65 18.81 -10.79 0.45
C PHE A 65 17.65 -11.63 1.00
#